data_AF-A0A6H0UG26-F1
#
_entry.id   AF-A0A6H0UG26-F1
#
_cell.length_a   1.000
_cell.length_b   1.000
_cell.length_c   1.000
_cell.angle_alpha   90.00
_cell.angle_beta   90.00
_cell.angle_gamma   90.00
#
_symmetry.space_group_name_H-M   'P 1'
#
loop_
_entity.id
_entity.type
_entity.pdbx_description
1 polymer ?
#
loop_
_entity_poly.entity_id
_entity_poly.type
_entity_poly.pdbx_seq_one_letter_code
_entity_poly.pdbx_strand_id
1 'polypeptide(L)'
;MDNKIRKMKDYSALASWAIWESNRDDGEFLNEADLVENIDFIKYEHQLQKSNTIFVAMNPGGEFDEEESKLATRKIENKERPWNNFHNVGKSRDYLLAQAIKDTPESGSYMTDFFPIVGSDSKEIRKFVNSKDNKELIEKLVLELDEEISLFLPREKEVRLLCIGRKPYEWAEKFLIKPKLKMKKEYKVFYIPHYSGANNGEIKNQAEKLGVENYYPTVVKAFLERFRNE
;
A
#
# COMPACT_ATOMS: atom_id res chain seq x y z
N MET A 1 0.14 22.61 -13.92
CA MET A 1 0.00 21.19 -13.55
C MET A 1 0.33 21.05 -12.09
N ASP A 2 -0.55 20.42 -11.32
CA ASP A 2 -0.32 20.10 -9.91
C ASP A 2 0.62 18.89 -9.86
N ASN A 3 1.92 19.12 -9.70
CA ASN A 3 2.91 18.05 -9.80
C ASN A 3 2.85 17.16 -8.54
N LYS A 4 2.11 16.05 -8.66
CA LYS A 4 1.84 15.10 -7.56
C LYS A 4 3.12 14.55 -6.95
N ILE A 5 4.10 14.23 -7.79
CA ILE A 5 5.41 13.69 -7.40
C ILE A 5 6.18 14.70 -6.54
N ARG A 6 6.25 15.96 -6.98
CA ARG A 6 6.91 17.04 -6.23
C ARG A 6 6.18 17.34 -4.93
N LYS A 7 4.85 17.36 -4.96
CA LYS A 7 4.00 17.64 -3.80
C LYS A 7 4.19 16.61 -2.68
N MET A 8 4.41 15.36 -3.06
CA MET A 8 4.55 14.24 -2.12
C MET A 8 6.00 13.82 -1.86
N LYS A 9 6.99 14.62 -2.28
CA LYS A 9 8.42 14.28 -2.20
C LYS A 9 8.89 13.88 -0.79
N ASP A 10 8.31 14.48 0.25
CA ASP A 10 8.67 14.23 1.65
C ASP A 10 8.21 12.84 2.14
N TYR A 11 7.46 12.08 1.32
CA TYR A 11 7.01 10.71 1.59
C TYR A 11 7.64 9.68 0.63
N SER A 12 8.54 10.13 -0.26
CA SER A 12 9.08 9.34 -1.37
C SER A 12 9.91 8.13 -0.97
N ALA A 13 10.31 8.00 0.30
CA ALA A 13 10.98 6.80 0.81
C ALA A 13 10.03 5.66 1.18
N LEU A 14 8.76 5.96 1.46
CA LEU A 14 7.77 5.03 2.00
C LEU A 14 6.58 4.80 1.06
N ALA A 15 6.49 5.60 0.01
CA ALA A 15 5.37 5.58 -0.90
C ALA A 15 5.81 5.30 -2.33
N SER A 16 4.88 4.73 -3.07
CA SER A 16 5.03 4.32 -4.46
C SER A 16 3.71 4.59 -5.19
N TRP A 17 3.69 4.26 -6.47
CA TRP A 17 2.49 4.27 -7.29
C TRP A 17 2.21 2.87 -7.80
N ALA A 18 0.93 2.55 -8.00
CA ALA A 18 0.47 1.30 -8.60
C ALA A 18 0.68 1.30 -10.12
N ILE A 19 1.94 1.49 -10.51
CA ILE A 19 2.43 1.44 -11.89
C ILE A 19 3.68 0.57 -11.88
N TRP A 20 3.70 -0.38 -12.80
CA TRP A 20 4.84 -1.24 -13.06
C TRP A 20 5.11 -1.25 -14.56
N GLU A 21 6.39 -1.34 -14.93
CA GLU A 21 6.84 -1.59 -16.30
C GLU A 21 7.29 -3.05 -16.40
N SER A 22 6.92 -3.71 -17.51
CA SER A 22 7.31 -5.09 -17.78
C SER A 22 8.49 -5.14 -18.75
N ASN A 23 9.45 -6.04 -18.50
CA ASN A 23 10.54 -6.37 -19.42
C ASN A 23 10.09 -7.30 -20.56
N ARG A 24 8.82 -7.73 -20.59
CA ARG A 24 8.26 -8.62 -21.60
C ARG A 24 7.57 -7.84 -22.71
N ASP A 25 7.64 -8.37 -23.93
CA ASP A 25 6.98 -7.78 -25.10
C ASP A 25 5.44 -7.78 -25.00
N ASP A 26 4.87 -8.72 -24.25
CA ASP A 26 3.42 -8.83 -24.02
C ASP A 26 2.92 -7.94 -22.87
N GLY A 27 3.83 -7.30 -22.13
CA GLY A 27 3.49 -6.42 -21.00
C GLY A 27 2.96 -7.14 -19.75
N GLU A 28 3.01 -8.47 -19.69
CA GLU A 28 2.50 -9.25 -18.56
C GLU A 28 3.52 -9.34 -17.41
N PHE A 29 3.08 -9.78 -16.23
CA PHE A 29 3.91 -9.97 -15.03
C PHE A 29 3.70 -11.38 -14.45
N LEU A 30 4.52 -12.33 -14.88
CA LEU A 30 4.42 -13.73 -14.48
C LEU A 30 5.36 -14.10 -13.34
N ASN A 31 6.46 -13.37 -13.20
CA ASN A 31 7.45 -13.55 -12.15
C ASN A 31 8.19 -12.24 -11.85
N GLU A 32 9.06 -12.28 -10.84
CA GLU A 32 9.82 -11.11 -10.36
C GLU A 32 10.72 -10.48 -11.43
N ALA A 33 11.36 -11.29 -12.30
CA ALA A 33 12.27 -10.79 -13.33
C ALA A 33 11.55 -10.00 -14.45
N ASP A 34 10.23 -10.11 -14.52
CA ASP A 34 9.44 -9.35 -15.47
C ASP A 34 9.32 -7.87 -15.04
N LEU A 35 9.59 -7.52 -13.77
CA LEU A 35 9.49 -6.15 -13.27
C LEU A 35 10.73 -5.31 -13.61
N VAL A 36 10.52 -4.10 -14.11
CA VAL A 36 11.55 -3.06 -14.14
C VAL A 36 11.72 -2.49 -12.72
N GLU A 37 12.94 -2.52 -12.20
CA GLU A 37 13.23 -2.04 -10.83
C GLU A 37 13.14 -0.52 -10.70
N ASN A 38 13.70 0.21 -11.67
CA ASN A 38 13.83 1.67 -11.61
C ASN A 38 12.86 2.35 -12.58
N ILE A 39 11.66 2.64 -12.10
CA ILE A 39 10.62 3.33 -12.88
C ILE A 39 10.74 4.84 -12.67
N ASP A 40 10.76 5.59 -13.77
CA ASP A 40 10.64 7.04 -13.74
C ASP A 40 9.15 7.43 -13.74
N PHE A 41 8.58 7.55 -12.54
CA PHE A 41 7.16 7.90 -12.35
C PHE A 41 6.77 9.26 -12.97
N ILE A 42 7.72 10.15 -13.26
CA ILE A 42 7.45 11.43 -13.92
C ILE A 42 6.81 11.21 -15.30
N LYS A 43 7.24 10.17 -16.02
CA LYS A 43 6.66 9.79 -17.33
C LYS A 43 5.17 9.44 -17.23
N TYR A 44 4.73 9.00 -16.06
CA TYR A 44 3.38 8.53 -15.80
C TYR A 44 2.50 9.55 -15.07
N GLU A 45 2.95 10.81 -14.88
CA GLU A 45 2.23 11.82 -14.08
C GLU A 45 0.75 11.98 -14.48
N HIS A 46 0.44 11.89 -15.77
CA HIS A 46 -0.92 11.97 -16.32
C HIS A 46 -1.80 10.76 -15.99
N GLN A 47 -1.20 9.64 -15.58
CA GLN A 47 -1.88 8.42 -15.17
C GLN A 47 -2.05 8.33 -13.66
N LEU A 48 -1.23 9.06 -12.88
CA LEU A 48 -1.25 8.99 -11.43
C LEU A 48 -2.54 9.53 -10.83
N GLN A 49 -3.13 8.72 -9.95
CA GLN A 49 -4.26 9.03 -9.08
C GLN A 49 -5.46 9.63 -9.81
N LYS A 50 -6.12 8.80 -10.63
CA LYS A 50 -7.37 9.16 -11.32
C LYS A 50 -8.62 9.04 -10.43
N SER A 51 -8.48 8.44 -9.25
CA SER A 51 -9.56 8.20 -8.28
C SER A 51 -9.16 8.67 -6.88
N ASN A 52 -10.02 8.49 -5.87
CA ASN A 52 -9.71 8.69 -4.45
C ASN A 52 -9.23 7.39 -3.77
N THR A 53 -8.77 6.42 -4.54
CA THR A 53 -8.29 5.13 -4.03
C THR A 53 -6.82 5.19 -3.65
N ILE A 54 -6.48 4.64 -2.48
CA ILE A 54 -5.11 4.50 -1.97
C ILE A 54 -4.91 3.04 -1.56
N PHE A 55 -3.79 2.44 -1.95
CA PHE A 55 -3.39 1.13 -1.43
C PHE A 55 -2.54 1.30 -0.17
N VAL A 56 -2.82 0.48 0.85
CA VAL A 56 -2.05 0.47 2.08
C VAL A 56 -1.67 -0.96 2.46
N ALA A 57 -0.36 -1.25 2.51
CA ALA A 57 0.16 -2.49 3.10
C ALA A 57 0.52 -2.29 4.58
N MET A 58 1.17 -3.29 5.19
CA MET A 58 1.36 -3.32 6.63
C MET A 58 2.46 -2.34 7.07
N ASN A 59 3.67 -2.57 6.57
CA ASN A 59 4.91 -1.89 6.94
C ASN A 59 6.05 -2.31 5.98
N PRO A 60 7.12 -1.51 5.87
CA PRO A 60 8.29 -1.87 5.07
C PRO A 60 8.99 -3.14 5.58
N GLY A 61 9.46 -3.98 4.66
CA GLY A 61 10.30 -5.13 4.97
C GLY A 61 11.70 -4.73 5.44
N GLY A 62 12.36 -5.62 6.20
CA GLY A 62 13.71 -5.40 6.72
C GLY A 62 13.96 -6.10 8.05
N GLU A 63 15.09 -5.78 8.69
CA GLU A 63 15.38 -6.18 10.07
C GLU A 63 14.70 -5.19 11.04
N PHE A 64 14.05 -5.72 12.07
CA PHE A 64 13.36 -4.89 13.06
C PHE A 64 14.35 -4.39 14.11
N ASP A 65 14.41 -3.07 14.29
CA ASP A 65 15.11 -2.41 15.39
C ASP A 65 14.13 -1.57 16.21
N GLU A 66 14.03 -1.86 17.50
CA GLU A 66 13.07 -1.21 18.39
C GLU A 66 13.39 0.27 18.64
N GLU A 67 14.67 0.63 18.76
CA GLU A 67 15.08 2.01 19.05
C GLU A 67 14.93 2.89 17.80
N GLU A 68 15.27 2.38 16.61
CA GLU A 68 14.97 3.07 15.36
C GLU A 68 13.46 3.22 15.15
N SER A 69 12.69 2.17 15.48
CA SER A 69 11.23 2.20 15.37
C SER A 69 10.60 3.28 16.27
N LYS A 70 11.20 3.59 17.43
CA LYS A 70 10.73 4.68 18.31
C LYS A 70 10.91 6.08 17.70
N LEU A 71 11.80 6.21 16.72
CA LEU A 71 12.07 7.46 16.00
C LEU A 71 11.29 7.57 14.68
N ALA A 72 10.47 6.56 14.35
CA ALA A 72 9.75 6.50 13.08
C ALA A 72 8.88 7.74 12.82
N THR A 73 8.85 8.14 11.55
CA THR A 73 7.96 9.16 10.99
C THR A 73 7.64 8.81 9.55
N ARG A 74 6.54 9.32 9.03
CA ARG A 74 6.17 9.16 7.62
C ARG A 74 6.88 10.15 6.70
N LYS A 75 7.40 11.26 7.25
CA LYS A 75 8.06 12.33 6.47
C LYS A 75 9.52 11.98 6.20
N ILE A 76 9.75 11.00 5.33
CA ILE A 76 11.07 10.54 4.91
C ILE A 76 11.22 10.72 3.38
N GLU A 77 12.17 11.58 2.99
CA GLU A 77 12.54 11.81 1.59
C GLU A 77 13.72 10.88 1.21
N ASN A 78 13.58 10.11 0.13
CA ASN A 78 14.71 9.39 -0.45
C ASN A 78 15.29 10.23 -1.59
N LYS A 79 16.44 10.88 -1.34
CA LYS A 79 17.07 11.78 -2.32
C LYS A 79 17.77 11.05 -3.46
N GLU A 80 18.24 9.83 -3.21
CA GLU A 80 18.99 9.05 -4.19
C GLU A 80 18.07 8.25 -5.11
N ARG A 81 16.99 7.69 -4.54
CA ARG A 81 15.98 6.91 -5.25
C ARG A 81 14.58 7.25 -4.75
N PRO A 82 14.05 8.44 -5.09
CA PRO A 82 12.69 8.82 -4.72
C PRO A 82 11.70 7.91 -5.45
N TRP A 83 10.65 7.46 -4.77
CA TRP A 83 9.60 6.63 -5.37
C TRP A 83 10.15 5.30 -5.85
N ASN A 84 10.73 4.47 -4.97
CA ASN A 84 11.03 3.10 -5.35
C ASN A 84 9.73 2.31 -5.53
N ASN A 85 9.76 1.30 -6.39
CA ASN A 85 8.65 0.35 -6.50
C ASN A 85 8.43 -0.32 -5.13
N PHE A 86 7.34 0.07 -4.47
CA PHE A 86 6.81 -0.43 -3.20
C PHE A 86 7.74 -1.32 -2.35
N HIS A 87 7.79 -2.63 -2.58
CA HIS A 87 8.61 -3.58 -1.80
C HIS A 87 9.78 -4.19 -2.60
N ASN A 88 10.24 -3.57 -3.69
CA ASN A 88 11.20 -4.16 -4.66
C ASN A 88 12.65 -4.31 -4.16
N VAL A 89 12.95 -4.19 -2.87
CA VAL A 89 14.29 -4.56 -2.37
C VAL A 89 14.29 -6.05 -2.00
N GLY A 90 14.72 -6.90 -2.94
CA GLY A 90 14.85 -8.36 -2.77
C GLY A 90 13.72 -9.15 -3.44
N LYS A 91 13.54 -10.42 -3.02
CA LYS A 91 12.57 -11.38 -3.59
C LYS A 91 11.12 -10.95 -3.35
N SER A 92 10.64 -9.97 -4.10
CA SER A 92 9.28 -9.46 -3.97
C SER A 92 8.31 -10.21 -4.89
N ARG A 93 7.08 -10.41 -4.40
CA ARG A 93 5.96 -10.95 -5.19
C ARG A 93 5.07 -9.84 -5.74
N ASP A 94 5.57 -8.61 -5.81
CA ASP A 94 4.86 -7.45 -6.34
C ASP A 94 4.36 -7.67 -7.77
N TYR A 95 5.00 -8.55 -8.56
CA TYR A 95 4.54 -8.92 -9.91
C TYR A 95 3.09 -9.46 -9.91
N LEU A 96 2.65 -10.14 -8.84
CA LEU A 96 1.26 -10.60 -8.71
C LEU A 96 0.30 -9.44 -8.53
N LEU A 97 0.69 -8.41 -7.77
CA LEU A 97 -0.12 -7.21 -7.60
C LEU A 97 -0.12 -6.36 -8.87
N ALA A 98 1.03 -6.24 -9.53
CA ALA A 98 1.17 -5.59 -10.83
C ALA A 98 0.21 -6.23 -11.85
N GLN A 99 0.22 -7.56 -11.96
CA GLN A 99 -0.67 -8.30 -12.84
C GLN A 99 -2.16 -8.12 -12.47
N ALA A 100 -2.47 -8.00 -11.18
CA ALA A 100 -3.83 -7.79 -10.69
C ALA A 100 -4.38 -6.39 -11.03
N ILE A 101 -3.53 -5.36 -10.94
CA ILE A 101 -3.91 -3.96 -11.14
C ILE A 101 -3.78 -3.55 -12.62
N LYS A 102 -2.99 -4.29 -13.40
CA LYS A 102 -2.86 -4.08 -14.85
C LYS A 102 -4.25 -4.02 -15.50
N ASP A 103 -4.44 -2.97 -16.29
CA ASP A 103 -5.67 -2.64 -17.02
C ASP A 103 -6.91 -2.38 -16.13
N THR A 104 -6.71 -2.04 -14.85
CA THR A 104 -7.80 -1.64 -13.95
C THR A 104 -7.82 -0.14 -13.65
N PRO A 105 -8.97 0.46 -13.26
CA PRO A 105 -9.07 1.84 -12.80
C PRO A 105 -8.17 2.21 -11.61
N GLU A 106 -7.70 1.23 -10.85
CA GLU A 106 -6.79 1.43 -9.72
C GLU A 106 -5.32 1.59 -10.17
N SER A 107 -5.00 1.33 -11.44
CA SER A 107 -3.69 1.65 -11.99
C SER A 107 -3.36 3.14 -11.82
N GLY A 108 -2.14 3.42 -11.36
CA GLY A 108 -1.71 4.78 -11.01
C GLY A 108 -2.12 5.26 -9.62
N SER A 109 -2.86 4.47 -8.82
CA SER A 109 -3.19 4.84 -7.45
C SER A 109 -1.93 4.92 -6.58
N TYR A 110 -1.94 5.81 -5.60
CA TYR A 110 -0.88 5.92 -4.61
C TYR A 110 -0.86 4.68 -3.70
N MET A 111 0.34 4.26 -3.33
CA MET A 111 0.59 3.12 -2.47
C MET A 111 1.51 3.53 -1.33
N THR A 112 1.21 3.09 -0.11
CA THR A 112 2.09 3.27 1.05
C THR A 112 1.87 2.15 2.06
N ASP A 113 2.58 2.20 3.17
CA ASP A 113 2.37 1.33 4.32
C ASP A 113 1.57 2.01 5.41
N PHE A 114 0.90 1.21 6.25
CA PHE A 114 0.13 1.75 7.38
C PHE A 114 1.06 2.35 8.43
N PHE A 115 2.15 1.66 8.76
CA PHE A 115 3.18 2.15 9.67
C PHE A 115 4.57 2.17 9.01
N PRO A 116 5.34 3.26 9.15
CA PRO A 116 6.72 3.36 8.66
C PRO A 116 7.71 2.66 9.61
N ILE A 117 7.40 1.43 10.04
CA ILE A 117 8.18 0.66 11.00
C ILE A 117 8.80 -0.51 10.24
N VAL A 118 10.13 -0.52 10.11
CA VAL A 118 10.82 -1.56 9.33
C VAL A 118 10.77 -2.89 10.08
N GLY A 119 10.41 -3.98 9.39
CA GLY A 119 10.56 -5.32 9.92
C GLY A 119 9.75 -6.40 9.20
N SER A 120 10.39 -7.53 8.93
CA SER A 120 9.80 -8.63 8.16
C SER A 120 8.95 -9.59 9.01
N ASP A 121 9.19 -9.71 10.32
CA ASP A 121 8.33 -10.51 11.20
C ASP A 121 7.11 -9.70 11.67
N SER A 122 5.96 -10.00 11.06
CA SER A 122 4.67 -9.45 11.46
C SER A 122 4.36 -9.56 12.95
N LYS A 123 4.91 -10.53 13.69
CA LYS A 123 4.68 -10.70 15.13
C LYS A 123 5.36 -9.57 15.92
N GLU A 124 6.60 -9.22 15.56
CA GLU A 124 7.36 -8.16 16.22
C GLU A 124 6.71 -6.80 15.98
N ILE A 125 6.37 -6.50 14.73
CA ILE A 125 5.65 -5.27 14.37
C ILE A 125 4.33 -5.17 15.13
N ARG A 126 3.55 -6.25 15.20
CA ARG A 126 2.30 -6.26 15.98
C ARG A 126 2.52 -6.05 17.46
N LYS A 127 3.57 -6.62 18.04
CA LYS A 127 3.92 -6.43 19.46
C LYS A 127 4.26 -4.96 19.71
N PHE A 128 5.08 -4.36 18.86
CA PHE A 128 5.46 -2.95 18.95
C PHE A 128 4.24 -2.01 18.83
N VAL A 129 3.42 -2.19 17.80
CA VAL A 129 2.23 -1.35 17.52
C VAL A 129 1.16 -1.47 18.62
N ASN A 130 1.04 -2.63 19.27
CA ASN A 130 0.06 -2.82 20.34
C ASN A 130 0.63 -2.60 21.75
N SER A 131 1.92 -2.27 21.88
CA SER A 131 2.52 -1.93 23.17
C SER A 131 1.88 -0.65 23.72
N LYS A 132 1.59 -0.64 25.02
CA LYS A 132 1.08 0.55 25.70
C LYS A 132 2.13 1.67 25.74
N ASP A 133 3.40 1.30 25.84
CA ASP A 133 4.52 2.24 25.93
C ASP A 133 4.72 3.03 24.63
N ASN A 134 4.29 2.44 23.49
CA ASN A 134 4.40 3.06 22.18
C ASN A 134 3.12 3.80 21.75
N LYS A 135 2.10 3.87 22.61
CA LYS A 135 0.76 4.34 22.22
C LYS A 135 0.79 5.73 21.58
N GLU A 136 1.48 6.69 22.19
CA GLU A 136 1.54 8.08 21.68
C GLU A 136 2.23 8.15 20.31
N LEU A 137 3.31 7.39 20.12
CA LEU A 137 3.97 7.25 18.83
C LEU A 137 3.03 6.68 17.77
N ILE A 138 2.29 5.62 18.09
CA ILE A 138 1.35 5.00 17.15
C ILE A 138 0.22 5.95 16.78
N GLU A 139 -0.33 6.69 17.75
CA GLU A 139 -1.36 7.71 17.49
C GLU A 139 -0.81 8.84 16.60
N LYS A 140 0.43 9.28 16.85
CA LYS A 140 1.14 10.25 15.98
C LYS A 140 1.28 9.71 14.55
N LEU A 141 1.75 8.46 14.37
CA LEU A 141 1.95 7.88 13.04
C LEU A 141 0.63 7.70 12.27
N VAL A 142 -0.47 7.38 12.96
CA VAL A 142 -1.82 7.36 12.36
C VAL A 142 -2.22 8.75 11.88
N LEU A 143 -2.00 9.78 12.69
CA LEU A 143 -2.28 11.16 12.29
C LEU A 143 -1.42 11.56 11.09
N GLU A 144 -0.13 11.23 11.09
CA GLU A 144 0.77 11.49 9.95
C GLU A 144 0.26 10.81 8.67
N LEU A 145 -0.30 9.59 8.73
CA LEU A 145 -0.90 8.92 7.58
C LEU A 145 -2.10 9.71 7.04
N ASP A 146 -2.98 10.17 7.93
CA ASP A 146 -4.11 11.02 7.56
C ASP A 146 -3.66 12.39 7.02
N GLU A 147 -2.56 12.95 7.53
CA GLU A 147 -1.96 14.18 6.98
C GLU A 147 -1.40 13.97 5.58
N GLU A 148 -0.68 12.87 5.35
CA GLU A 148 -0.12 12.50 4.07
C GLU A 148 -1.21 12.35 3.01
N ILE A 149 -2.24 11.54 3.31
CA ILE A 149 -3.38 11.34 2.43
C ILE A 149 -4.14 12.65 2.21
N SER A 150 -4.27 13.49 3.25
CA SER A 150 -4.93 14.79 3.14
C SER A 150 -4.17 15.80 2.30
N LEU A 151 -2.85 15.84 2.44
CA LEU A 151 -1.99 16.64 1.58
C LEU A 151 -2.20 16.18 0.15
N PHE A 152 -2.18 14.87 -0.09
CA PHE A 152 -2.24 14.30 -1.41
C PHE A 152 -3.59 14.56 -2.12
N LEU A 153 -4.69 14.26 -1.44
CA LEU A 153 -6.07 14.38 -1.90
C LEU A 153 -6.81 15.52 -1.18
N PRO A 154 -6.44 16.79 -1.35
CA PRO A 154 -6.96 17.89 -0.51
C PRO A 154 -8.45 18.16 -0.72
N ARG A 155 -9.00 17.80 -1.89
CA ARG A 155 -10.41 18.05 -2.26
C ARG A 155 -11.35 16.89 -1.93
N GLU A 156 -10.82 15.69 -1.72
CA GLU A 156 -11.62 14.51 -1.43
C GLU A 156 -12.01 14.48 0.05
N LYS A 157 -13.29 14.38 0.37
CA LYS A 157 -13.73 14.24 1.77
C LYS A 157 -13.57 12.81 2.26
N GLU A 158 -13.95 11.85 1.42
CA GLU A 158 -13.85 10.42 1.65
C GLU A 158 -12.71 9.81 0.81
N VAL A 159 -11.94 8.91 1.40
CA VAL A 159 -10.84 8.18 0.75
C VAL A 159 -11.14 6.68 0.78
N ARG A 160 -10.96 6.01 -0.36
CA ARG A 160 -11.10 4.56 -0.47
C ARG A 160 -9.76 3.89 -0.19
N LEU A 161 -9.66 3.17 0.92
CA LEU A 161 -8.43 2.53 1.36
C LEU A 161 -8.47 1.04 1.02
N LEU A 162 -7.65 0.61 0.05
CA LEU A 162 -7.47 -0.81 -0.28
C LEU A 162 -6.33 -1.37 0.58
N CYS A 163 -6.70 -2.06 1.66
CA CYS A 163 -5.75 -2.65 2.59
C CYS A 163 -5.24 -4.00 2.06
N ILE A 164 -3.93 -4.08 1.83
CA ILE A 164 -3.25 -5.28 1.34
C ILE A 164 -2.91 -6.18 2.53
N GLY A 165 -3.80 -7.12 2.83
CA GLY A 165 -3.66 -8.04 3.95
C GLY A 165 -4.54 -7.69 5.15
N ARG A 166 -4.71 -8.68 6.04
CA ARG A 166 -5.69 -8.59 7.13
C ARG A 166 -5.29 -7.56 8.20
N LYS A 167 -3.99 -7.41 8.48
CA LYS A 167 -3.51 -6.50 9.53
C LYS A 167 -3.65 -5.02 9.21
N PRO A 168 -3.25 -4.51 8.03
CA PRO A 168 -3.56 -3.13 7.67
C PRO A 168 -5.06 -2.87 7.64
N TYR A 169 -5.90 -3.84 7.24
CA TYR A 169 -7.36 -3.70 7.31
C TYR A 169 -7.87 -3.57 8.75
N GLU A 170 -7.45 -4.45 9.67
CA GLU A 170 -7.81 -4.37 11.09
C GLU A 170 -7.34 -3.06 11.74
N TRP A 171 -6.15 -2.56 11.37
CA TRP A 171 -5.66 -1.27 11.84
C TRP A 171 -6.43 -0.10 11.27
N ALA A 172 -6.82 -0.14 10.00
CA ALA A 172 -7.68 0.88 9.40
C ALA A 172 -9.04 0.93 10.10
N GLU A 173 -9.66 -0.22 10.35
CA GLU A 173 -10.90 -0.32 11.15
C GLU A 173 -10.73 0.28 12.56
N LYS A 174 -9.62 -0.05 13.23
CA LYS A 174 -9.33 0.41 14.60
C LYS A 174 -9.05 1.90 14.68
N PHE A 175 -8.23 2.42 13.78
CA PHE A 175 -7.63 3.75 13.91
C PHE A 175 -8.28 4.81 13.02
N LEU A 176 -8.85 4.43 11.87
CA LEU A 176 -9.40 5.34 10.88
C LEU A 176 -10.94 5.33 10.83
N ILE A 177 -11.58 4.15 10.97
CA ILE A 177 -13.06 4.02 10.92
C ILE A 177 -13.72 4.28 12.27
N LYS A 178 -13.10 3.81 13.36
CA LYS A 178 -13.55 4.06 14.74
C LYS A 178 -12.55 4.96 15.47
N PRO A 179 -12.22 6.14 14.92
CA PRO A 179 -11.08 6.88 15.39
C PRO A 179 -11.38 7.46 16.77
N LYS A 180 -10.44 7.30 17.70
CA LYS A 180 -10.39 8.10 18.93
C LYS A 180 -9.73 9.47 18.70
N LEU A 181 -9.13 9.62 17.52
CA LEU A 181 -8.35 10.75 17.07
C LEU A 181 -9.17 11.56 16.06
N LYS A 182 -8.94 12.87 15.96
CA LYS A 182 -9.64 13.69 14.98
C LYS A 182 -8.96 13.56 13.60
N MET A 183 -9.58 12.78 12.71
CA MET A 183 -9.13 12.64 11.32
C MET A 183 -9.57 13.84 10.45
N LYS A 184 -8.78 14.15 9.42
CA LYS A 184 -9.08 15.14 8.39
C LYS A 184 -9.91 14.54 7.25
N LYS A 185 -9.80 13.23 7.02
CA LYS A 185 -10.59 12.49 6.02
C LYS A 185 -11.58 11.52 6.66
N GLU A 186 -12.61 11.19 5.89
CA GLU A 186 -13.42 10.00 6.09
C GLU A 186 -12.80 8.85 5.30
N TYR A 187 -12.83 7.64 5.84
CA TYR A 187 -12.23 6.48 5.20
C TYR A 187 -13.29 5.43 4.93
N LYS A 188 -13.23 4.84 3.74
CA LYS A 188 -13.93 3.62 3.39
C LYS A 188 -12.89 2.54 3.11
N VAL A 189 -12.84 1.52 3.97
CA VAL A 189 -11.77 0.52 3.95
C VAL A 189 -12.25 -0.76 3.29
N PHE A 190 -11.37 -1.34 2.47
CA PHE A 190 -11.60 -2.60 1.81
C PHE A 190 -10.41 -3.52 2.02
N TYR A 191 -10.66 -4.82 2.10
CA TYR A 191 -9.63 -5.82 2.27
C TYR A 191 -9.33 -6.50 0.93
N ILE A 192 -8.07 -6.54 0.53
CA ILE A 192 -7.58 -7.52 -0.45
C ILE A 192 -6.58 -8.46 0.20
N PRO A 193 -6.55 -9.75 -0.19
CA PRO A 193 -5.51 -10.66 0.26
C PRO A 193 -4.10 -10.14 -0.07
N HIS A 194 -3.13 -10.48 0.78
CA HIS A 194 -1.73 -10.13 0.54
C HIS A 194 -1.04 -11.21 -0.30
N TYR A 195 -0.22 -10.80 -1.28
CA TYR A 195 0.37 -11.64 -2.34
C TYR A 195 1.56 -12.53 -1.89
N SER A 196 1.90 -12.53 -0.60
CA SER A 196 2.94 -13.41 -0.06
C SER A 196 2.52 -14.89 -0.09
N GLY A 197 3.50 -15.78 -0.27
CA GLY A 197 3.23 -17.23 -0.35
C GLY A 197 2.63 -17.83 0.91
N ALA A 198 2.84 -17.19 2.07
CA ALA A 198 2.20 -17.59 3.33
C ALA A 198 0.66 -17.50 3.29
N ASN A 199 0.09 -16.73 2.35
CA ASN A 199 -1.35 -16.55 2.21
C ASN A 199 -1.99 -17.40 1.10
N ASN A 200 -1.26 -18.34 0.49
CA ASN A 200 -1.81 -19.19 -0.58
C ASN A 200 -3.13 -19.90 -0.18
N GLY A 201 -3.26 -20.31 1.09
CA GLY A 201 -4.49 -20.90 1.60
C GLY A 201 -5.68 -19.93 1.60
N GLU A 202 -5.45 -18.67 1.93
CA GLU A 202 -6.48 -17.62 1.86
C GLU A 202 -6.88 -17.35 0.41
N ILE A 203 -5.91 -17.27 -0.52
CA ILE A 203 -6.19 -17.08 -1.95
C ILE A 203 -7.10 -18.19 -2.48
N LYS A 204 -6.77 -19.45 -2.17
CA LYS A 204 -7.61 -20.59 -2.55
C LYS A 204 -9.04 -20.45 -2.02
N ASN A 205 -9.18 -20.17 -0.72
CA ASN A 205 -10.50 -20.02 -0.10
C ASN A 205 -11.31 -18.87 -0.72
N GLN A 206 -10.68 -17.76 -1.09
CA GLN A 206 -11.36 -16.64 -1.73
C GLN A 206 -11.71 -16.94 -3.19
N ALA A 207 -10.84 -17.63 -3.93
CA ALA A 207 -11.11 -18.08 -5.28
C ALA A 207 -12.36 -18.97 -5.35
N GLU A 208 -12.47 -19.94 -4.43
CA GLU A 208 -13.64 -20.82 -4.32
C GLU A 208 -14.92 -20.05 -4.02
N LYS A 209 -14.88 -19.06 -3.10
CA LYS A 209 -16.04 -18.22 -2.77
C LYS A 209 -16.49 -17.32 -3.91
N LEU A 210 -15.54 -16.81 -4.69
CA LEU A 210 -15.79 -15.92 -5.81
C LEU A 210 -16.12 -16.69 -7.10
N GLY A 211 -15.89 -18.01 -7.14
CA GLY A 211 -16.08 -18.82 -8.34
C GLY A 211 -15.07 -18.51 -9.44
N VAL A 212 -13.84 -18.13 -9.07
CA VAL A 212 -12.76 -17.76 -10.00
C VAL A 212 -11.56 -18.69 -9.88
N GLU A 213 -10.61 -18.56 -10.81
CA GLU A 213 -9.35 -19.31 -10.76
C GLU A 213 -8.58 -19.06 -9.45
N ASN A 214 -7.96 -20.12 -8.91
CA ASN A 214 -7.04 -20.03 -7.77
C ASN A 214 -5.70 -19.41 -8.17
N TYR A 215 -5.76 -18.12 -8.53
CA TYR A 215 -4.62 -17.31 -8.95
C TYR A 215 -4.81 -15.90 -8.39
N TYR A 216 -3.77 -15.37 -7.74
CA TYR A 216 -3.86 -14.12 -6.99
C TYR A 216 -4.41 -12.95 -7.83
N PRO A 217 -3.90 -12.68 -9.05
CA PRO A 217 -4.44 -11.63 -9.90
C PRO A 217 -5.93 -11.76 -10.20
N THR A 218 -6.41 -12.97 -10.49
CA THR A 218 -7.82 -13.23 -10.78
C THR A 218 -8.70 -12.94 -9.56
N VAL A 219 -8.27 -13.39 -8.38
CA VAL A 219 -8.99 -13.15 -7.11
C VAL A 219 -9.04 -11.64 -6.79
N VAL A 220 -7.92 -10.94 -6.91
CA VAL A 220 -7.88 -9.49 -6.61
C VAL A 220 -8.69 -8.69 -7.63
N LYS A 221 -8.62 -9.00 -8.93
CA LYS A 221 -9.45 -8.33 -9.95
C LYS A 221 -10.94 -8.44 -9.62
N ALA A 222 -11.41 -9.62 -9.22
CA ALA A 222 -12.80 -9.82 -8.79
C ALA A 222 -13.17 -9.00 -7.54
N PHE A 223 -12.26 -8.87 -6.57
CA PHE A 223 -12.47 -7.97 -5.43
C PHE A 223 -12.58 -6.50 -5.85
N LEU A 224 -11.65 -6.03 -6.69
CA LEU A 224 -11.65 -4.64 -7.16
C LEU A 224 -12.95 -4.31 -7.93
N GLU A 225 -13.38 -5.20 -8.82
CA GLU A 225 -14.67 -5.07 -9.51
C GLU A 225 -15.85 -4.98 -8.54
N ARG A 226 -15.87 -5.84 -7.50
CA ARG A 226 -16.91 -5.79 -6.48
C ARG A 226 -16.91 -4.46 -5.73
N PHE A 227 -15.74 -4.00 -5.28
CA PHE A 227 -15.62 -2.78 -4.49
C PHE A 227 -16.06 -1.55 -5.26
N ARG A 228 -15.83 -1.46 -6.58
CA ARG A 228 -16.28 -0.32 -7.39
C ARG A 228 -17.80 -0.10 -7.34
N ASN A 229 -18.56 -1.15 -7.06
CA ASN A 229 -20.02 -1.10 -6.94
C ASN A 229 -20.51 -0.86 -5.50
N GLU A 230 -19.60 -0.80 -4.52
CA GLU A 230 -19.88 -0.50 -3.11
C GLU A 230 -19.63 0.98 -2.82
#